data_AF-A0ABD0QIY9-F1
#
_entry.id   AF-A0ABD0QIY9-F1
#
_cell.length_a   1.000
_cell.length_b   1.000
_cell.length_c   1.000
_cell.angle_alpha   90.00
_cell.angle_beta   90.00
_cell.angle_gamma   90.00
#
_symmetry.space_group_name_H-M   'P 1'
#
loop_
_entity.id
_entity.type
_entity.pdbx_description
1 polymer ?
#
loop_
_entity_poly.entity_id
_entity_poly.type
_entity_poly.pdbx_seq_one_letter_code
_entity_poly.pdbx_strand_id
1 'polypeptide(L)' 'DNDGATAMHFAASRGHAKVLSWLLLHGGEIVTDSWAGTPLHDAAENGELE' A
#
# COMPACT_ATOMS: atom_id res chain seq x y z
N ASP A 1 0.42 -11.18 -4.71
CA ASP A 1 -0.77 -11.78 -4.09
C ASP A 1 -1.70 -12.33 -5.17
N ASN A 2 -2.62 -13.24 -4.88
CA ASN A 2 -3.64 -13.64 -5.88
C ASN A 2 -4.63 -12.49 -6.13
N ASP A 3 -4.73 -11.58 -5.17
CA ASP A 3 -5.58 -10.40 -5.21
C ASP A 3 -4.90 -9.18 -5.82
N GLY A 4 -3.75 -9.32 -6.51
CA GLY A 4 -3.06 -8.18 -7.11
C GLY A 4 -2.42 -7.20 -6.10
N ALA A 5 -2.58 -7.45 -4.79
CA ALA A 5 -1.95 -6.67 -3.74
C ALA A 5 -0.41 -6.71 -3.86
N THR A 6 0.18 -5.52 -3.79
CA THR A 6 1.62 -5.29 -3.87
C THR A 6 2.23 -5.05 -2.49
N ALA A 7 3.56 -4.99 -2.41
CA ALA A 7 4.25 -4.65 -1.17
C ALA A 7 3.77 -3.32 -0.55
N MET A 8 3.30 -2.36 -1.37
CA MET A 8 2.75 -1.11 -0.85
C MET A 8 1.39 -1.28 -0.19
N HIS A 9 0.52 -2.17 -0.66
CA HIS A 9 -0.77 -2.49 -0.03
C HIS A 9 -0.55 -2.99 1.41
N PHE A 10 0.33 -3.98 1.57
CA PHE A 10 0.69 -4.51 2.89
C PHE A 10 1.39 -3.49 3.79
N ALA A 11 2.27 -2.64 3.23
CA ALA A 11 2.94 -1.61 4.00
C ALA A 11 1.95 -0.52 4.47
N ALA A 12 1.01 -0.13 3.61
CA ALA A 12 0.01 0.88 3.90
C ALA A 12 -1.04 0.38 4.91
N SER A 13 -1.55 -0.84 4.73
CA SER A 13 -2.43 -1.51 5.69
C SER A 13 -1.83 -1.53 7.10
N ARG A 14 -0.50 -1.59 7.23
CA ARG A 14 0.20 -1.67 8.54
C ARG A 14 0.78 -0.34 9.03
N GLY A 15 0.48 0.78 8.36
CA GLY A 15 1.05 2.09 8.73
C GLY A 15 2.57 2.17 8.60
N HIS A 16 3.18 1.33 7.76
CA HIS A 16 4.63 1.31 7.58
C HIS A 16 5.07 2.42 6.63
N ALA A 17 4.84 3.69 7.01
CA ALA A 17 5.16 4.88 6.22
C ALA A 17 6.63 4.94 5.76
N LYS A 18 7.55 4.42 6.58
CA LYS A 18 8.98 4.30 6.24
C LYS A 18 9.24 3.31 5.10
N VAL A 19 8.51 2.20 5.08
CA VAL A 19 8.60 1.18 4.02
C VAL A 19 7.95 1.69 2.73
N LEU A 20 6.80 2.37 2.84
CA LEU A 20 6.17 3.08 1.71
C LEU A 20 7.12 4.10 1.09
N SER A 21 7.76 4.95 1.91
CA SER A 21 8.73 5.94 1.44
C SER A 21 9.93 5.28 0.75
N TRP A 22 10.43 4.17 1.30
CA TRP A 22 11.54 3.42 0.70
C TRP A 22 11.16 2.79 -0.64
N LEU A 23 9.95 2.20 -0.72
CA LEU A 23 9.40 1.63 -1.95
C LEU A 23 9.22 2.72 -3.02
N LEU A 24 8.61 3.85 -2.68
CA LEU A 24 8.46 4.99 -3.58
C LEU A 24 9.80 5.48 -4.12
N LEU A 25 10.82 5.57 -3.27
CA LEU A 25 12.16 5.99 -3.66
C LEU A 25 12.84 5.01 -4.63
N HIS A 26 12.53 3.72 -4.54
CA HIS A 26 13.11 2.67 -5.38
C HIS A 26 12.25 2.32 -6.60
N GLY A 27 11.30 3.18 -6.98
CA GLY A 27 10.47 2.99 -8.17
C GLY A 27 9.22 2.13 -7.92
N GLY A 28 8.76 2.05 -6.67
CA GLY A 28 7.49 1.41 -6.33
C GLY A 28 6.32 2.16 -6.96
N GLU A 29 5.52 1.46 -7.76
CA GLU A 29 4.34 2.02 -8.41
C GLU A 29 3.08 1.83 -7.56
N ILE A 30 2.33 2.92 -7.39
CA ILE A 30 1.02 2.88 -6.74
C ILE A 30 0.03 2.29 -7.74
N VAL A 31 -0.12 0.97 -7.70
CA VAL A 31 -1.09 0.22 -8.49
C VAL A 31 -2.31 -0.11 -7.66
N THR A 32 -3.41 -0.42 -8.34
CA THR A 32 -4.59 -0.97 -7.69
C THR A 32 -4.50 -2.49 -7.58
N ASP A 33 -5.06 -3.04 -6.52
CA ASP A 33 -5.29 -4.47 -6.38
C ASP A 33 -6.47 -4.96 -7.26
N SER A 34 -6.81 -6.24 -7.12
CA SER A 34 -7.92 -6.90 -7.82
C SER A 34 -9.30 -6.40 -7.40
N TRP A 35 -9.41 -5.71 -6.26
CA TRP A 35 -10.63 -5.05 -5.79
C TRP A 35 -10.69 -3.57 -6.20
N ALA A 36 -9.75 -3.11 -7.03
CA ALA A 36 -9.55 -1.71 -7.37
C ALA A 36 -9.23 -0.81 -6.15
N GLY A 37 -8.81 -1.42 -5.04
CA GLY A 37 -8.24 -0.77 -3.87
C GLY A 37 -6.83 -0.28 -4.18
N THR A 38 -6.46 0.85 -3.61
CA THR A 38 -5.08 1.36 -3.64
C THR A 38 -4.42 1.08 -2.30
N PRO A 39 -3.08 1.17 -2.19
CA PRO A 39 -2.42 1.14 -0.89
C PRO A 39 -3.03 2.15 0.09
N LEU A 40 -3.47 3.31 -0.41
CA LEU A 40 -4.15 4.31 0.41
C LEU A 40 -5.53 3.85 0.92
N HIS A 41 -6.27 3.05 0.16
CA HIS A 41 -7.50 2.43 0.65
C HIS A 41 -7.22 1.50 1.83
N ASP A 42 -6.20 0.63 1.72
CA ASP A 42 -5.85 -0.28 2.82
C ASP A 42 -5.45 0.46 4.09
N ALA A 43 -4.67 1.54 3.93
CA ALA A 43 -4.31 2.43 5.02
C ALA A 43 -5.56 3.06 5.67
N ALA A 44 -6.49 3.57 4.87
CA ALA A 44 -7.73 4.17 5.37
C ALA A 44 -8.64 3.14 6.06
N GLU A 45 -8.77 1.93 5.51
CA GLU A 45 -9.56 0.84 6.10
C GLU A 45 -9.00 0.39 7.45
N ASN A 46 -7.67 0.40 7.60
CA ASN A 46 -7.03 0.01 8.84
C ASN A 46 -6.78 1.18 9.81
N GLY A 47 -7.18 2.41 9.45
CA GLY A 47 -7.05 3.60 10.29
C GLY A 47 -5.64 4.23 10.31
N GLU A 48 -4.78 3.84 9.39
CA GLU A 48 -3.38 4.27 9.27
C GLU A 48 -3.28 5.51 8.38
N LEU A 49 -3.71 6.66 8.89
CA LEU A 49 -3.79 7.95 8.16
C LEU A 49 -2.59 8.89 8.39
N GLU A 50 -1.54 8.44 9.08
CA GLU A 50 -0.38 9.27 9.51
C GLU A 50 0.86 9.18 8.59
#